data_AF-A0A937XJ05-F1
#
_entry.id   AF-A0A937XJ05-F1
#
_cell.length_a   1.000
_cell.length_b   1.000
_cell.length_c   1.000
_cell.angle_alpha   90.00
_cell.angle_beta   90.00
_cell.angle_gamma   90.00
#
_symmetry.space_group_name_H-M   'P 1'
#
loop_
_entity.id
_entity.type
_entity.pdbx_description
1 polymer ?
#
loop_
_entity_poly.entity_id
_entity_poly.type
_entity_poly.pdbx_seq_one_letter_code
_entity_poly.pdbx_strand_id
1 'polypeptide(L)'
;MDLSRFARRPYTQGPSPIEAMPRFSAALGGPGFWVKRDDMLGLAPGGNKTRKLEFLAADALAKGADCLITCGAPQSNHCRITLAAAVKEGLECHVVIEERVPNSYHPEASGNHFLFRLMG
;
A
#
# COMPACT_ATOMS: atom_id res chain seq x y z
N MET A 1 0.71 19.13 -18.28
CA MET A 1 -0.23 18.81 -17.19
C MET A 1 0.49 19.11 -15.88
N ASP A 2 -0.06 19.95 -15.01
CA ASP A 2 0.53 20.29 -13.71
C ASP A 2 -0.12 19.44 -12.60
N LEU A 3 0.66 18.55 -11.99
CA LEU A 3 0.23 17.68 -10.89
C LEU A 3 0.55 18.27 -9.51
N SER A 4 1.36 19.33 -9.44
CA SER A 4 1.77 19.95 -8.17
C SER A 4 0.62 20.62 -7.43
N ARG A 5 -0.44 21.01 -8.16
CA ARG A 5 -1.68 21.58 -7.60
C ARG A 5 -2.46 20.63 -6.68
N PHE A 6 -2.19 19.33 -6.71
CA PHE A 6 -2.86 18.36 -5.85
C PHE A 6 -2.05 18.12 -4.58
N ALA A 7 -2.66 18.37 -3.42
CA ALA A 7 -2.02 18.15 -2.13
C ALA A 7 -1.60 16.69 -1.97
N ARG A 8 -0.43 16.48 -1.35
CA ARG A 8 0.18 15.17 -1.16
C ARG A 8 0.74 15.06 0.25
N ARG A 9 0.34 14.03 0.99
CA ARG A 9 0.86 13.68 2.31
C ARG A 9 2.02 12.69 2.12
N PRO A 10 3.28 13.10 2.30
CA PRO A 10 4.41 12.27 1.92
C PRO A 10 4.60 11.09 2.88
N TYR A 11 4.40 9.88 2.37
CA TYR A 11 4.73 8.61 3.04
C TYR A 11 5.97 7.95 2.42
N THR A 12 6.33 8.37 1.22
CA THR A 12 7.47 7.87 0.45
C THR A 12 8.68 8.78 0.62
N GLN A 13 9.87 8.19 0.74
CA GLN A 13 11.12 8.95 0.92
C GLN A 13 11.61 9.62 -0.37
N GLY A 14 11.13 9.16 -1.54
CA GLY A 14 11.55 9.69 -2.84
C GLY A 14 11.11 8.79 -4.00
N PRO A 15 11.67 8.99 -5.20
CA PRO A 15 11.48 8.09 -6.33
C PRO A 15 11.96 6.67 -5.98
N SER A 16 11.16 5.65 -6.28
CA SER A 16 11.57 4.25 -6.09
C SER A 16 12.76 3.88 -7.01
N PRO A 17 13.67 3.00 -6.58
CA PRO A 17 14.76 2.52 -7.41
C PRO A 17 14.28 1.90 -8.73
N ILE A 18 15.13 1.98 -9.76
CA ILE A 18 15.00 1.19 -11.00
C ILE A 18 16.23 0.30 -11.09
N GLU A 19 16.03 -1.01 -11.12
CA GLU A 19 17.10 -2.00 -11.04
C GLU A 19 17.11 -2.86 -12.30
N ALA A 20 18.29 -3.12 -12.84
CA ALA A 20 18.45 -4.06 -13.95
C ALA A 20 18.27 -5.50 -13.44
N MET A 21 17.69 -6.37 -14.27
CA MET A 21 17.53 -7.79 -13.98
C MET A 21 18.42 -8.64 -14.91
N PRO A 22 19.76 -8.58 -14.76
CA PRO A 22 20.69 -9.19 -15.73
C PRO A 22 20.58 -10.71 -15.77
N ARG A 23 20.36 -11.36 -14.61
CA ARG A 23 20.18 -12.82 -14.54
C ARG A 23 18.90 -13.28 -15.24
N PHE A 24 17.81 -12.52 -15.10
CA PHE A 24 16.54 -12.82 -15.76
C PHE A 24 16.64 -12.60 -17.27
N SER A 25 17.28 -11.50 -17.68
CA SER A 25 17.58 -11.21 -19.09
C SER A 25 18.41 -12.33 -19.72
N ALA A 26 19.46 -12.79 -19.04
CA ALA A 26 20.28 -13.91 -19.53
C ALA A 26 19.49 -15.22 -19.63
N ALA A 27 18.64 -15.51 -18.64
CA ALA A 27 17.82 -16.72 -18.63
C ALA A 27 16.80 -16.78 -19.78
N LEU A 28 16.40 -15.63 -20.33
CA LEU A 28 15.47 -15.54 -21.46
C LEU A 28 16.14 -15.29 -22.81
N GLY A 29 17.48 -15.35 -22.88
CA GLY A 29 18.23 -15.17 -24.12
C GLY A 29 18.24 -13.73 -24.66
N GLY A 30 18.07 -12.73 -23.79
CA GLY A 30 17.87 -11.33 -24.15
C GLY A 30 16.62 -10.79 -23.46
N PRO A 31 15.85 -9.91 -24.11
CA PRO A 31 15.91 -8.44 -23.92
C PRO A 31 16.41 -7.92 -22.55
N GLY A 32 16.79 -6.64 -22.49
CA GLY A 32 17.15 -5.99 -21.23
C GLY A 32 15.93 -5.77 -20.33
N PHE A 33 15.84 -6.51 -19.23
CA PHE A 33 14.77 -6.32 -18.25
C PHE A 33 15.18 -5.40 -17.10
N TRP A 34 14.22 -4.60 -16.65
CA TRP A 34 14.35 -3.69 -15.52
C TRP A 34 13.10 -3.75 -14.65
N VAL A 35 13.24 -3.45 -13.36
CA VAL A 35 12.14 -3.38 -12.41
C VAL A 35 12.15 -2.03 -11.69
N LYS A 36 10.98 -1.41 -11.58
CA LYS A 36 10.79 -0.24 -10.71
C LYS A 36 10.26 -0.69 -9.36
N ARG A 37 11.05 -0.47 -8.31
CA ARG A 37 10.88 -1.05 -6.97
C ARG A 37 9.85 -0.32 -6.11
N ASP A 38 8.61 -0.21 -6.61
CA ASP A 38 7.49 0.36 -5.84
C ASP A 38 7.11 -0.49 -4.62
N ASP A 39 7.62 -1.72 -4.53
CA ASP A 39 7.56 -2.56 -3.34
C ASP A 39 8.36 -1.98 -2.16
N MET A 40 9.36 -1.12 -2.40
CA MET A 40 10.20 -0.50 -1.37
C MET A 40 9.67 0.86 -0.86
N LEU A 41 8.41 1.18 -1.14
CA LEU A 41 7.80 2.44 -0.68
C LEU A 41 7.47 2.41 0.83
N GLY A 42 7.08 3.55 1.41
CA GLY A 42 6.87 3.66 2.87
C GLY A 42 5.53 3.10 3.38
N LEU A 43 5.35 3.17 4.71
CA LEU A 43 4.33 2.48 5.53
C LEU A 43 4.67 0.99 5.73
N ALA A 44 3.83 0.24 6.44
CA ALA A 44 4.07 -1.18 6.70
C ALA A 44 3.72 -2.03 5.47
N PRO A 45 4.64 -2.63 4.68
CA PRO A 45 6.00 -2.32 4.26
C PRO A 45 6.02 -1.69 2.84
N GLY A 46 5.04 -0.83 2.51
CA GLY A 46 4.95 -0.18 1.19
C GLY A 46 4.19 -0.91 0.10
N GLY A 47 4.43 -0.46 -1.13
CA GLY A 47 3.78 -0.91 -2.35
C GLY A 47 3.16 0.23 -3.16
N ASN A 48 2.70 -0.10 -4.37
CA ASN A 48 2.13 0.89 -5.29
C ASN A 48 0.90 1.64 -4.75
N LYS A 49 0.17 1.08 -3.76
CA LYS A 49 -0.96 1.78 -3.12
C LYS A 49 -0.51 2.91 -2.21
N THR A 50 0.70 2.88 -1.66
CA THR A 50 1.25 4.00 -0.88
C THR A 50 1.25 5.28 -1.73
N ARG A 51 1.73 5.21 -2.99
CA ARG A 51 1.77 6.37 -3.90
C ARG A 51 0.39 6.98 -4.16
N LYS A 52 -0.66 6.15 -4.27
CA LYS A 52 -2.04 6.63 -4.45
C LYS A 52 -2.57 7.26 -3.17
N LEU A 53 -2.29 6.61 -2.04
CA LEU A 53 -2.80 6.99 -0.73
C LEU A 53 -2.24 8.34 -0.26
N GLU A 54 -1.04 8.74 -0.67
CA GLU A 54 -0.49 10.06 -0.33
C GLU A 54 -1.45 11.22 -0.70
N PHE A 55 -2.14 11.12 -1.83
CA PHE A 55 -3.09 12.15 -2.27
C PHE A 55 -4.43 12.05 -1.54
N LEU A 56 -4.95 10.84 -1.35
CA LEU A 56 -6.23 10.60 -0.67
C LEU A 56 -6.14 10.94 0.82
N ALA A 57 -5.04 10.61 1.47
CA ALA A 57 -4.82 10.96 2.86
C ALA A 57 -4.67 12.47 3.06
N ALA A 58 -4.00 13.17 2.14
CA ALA A 58 -3.95 14.64 2.18
C ALA A 58 -5.34 15.27 2.09
N ASP A 59 -6.19 14.77 1.18
CA ASP A 59 -7.57 15.25 1.05
C ASP A 59 -8.42 14.94 2.29
N ALA A 60 -8.30 13.73 2.86
CA ALA A 60 -9.00 13.34 4.09
C ALA A 60 -8.60 14.24 5.27
N LEU A 61 -7.30 14.47 5.47
CA LEU A 61 -6.79 15.36 6.52
C LEU A 61 -7.25 16.80 6.31
N ALA A 62 -7.24 17.31 5.08
CA ALA A 62 -7.71 18.66 4.77
C ALA A 62 -9.20 18.86 5.06
N LYS A 63 -10.00 17.79 4.92
CA LYS A 63 -11.43 17.77 5.23
C LYS A 63 -11.73 17.53 6.71
N GLY A 64 -10.71 17.31 7.54
CA GLY A 64 -10.89 17.00 8.96
C GLY A 64 -11.54 15.64 9.20
N ALA A 65 -11.30 14.66 8.33
CA ALA A 65 -11.76 13.29 8.57
C ALA A 65 -11.09 12.72 9.83
N ASP A 66 -11.85 11.93 10.58
CA ASP A 66 -11.42 11.20 11.79
C ASP A 66 -11.16 9.71 11.52
N CYS A 67 -11.67 9.19 10.41
CA CYS A 67 -11.60 7.77 10.06
C CYS A 67 -11.29 7.52 8.57
N LEU A 68 -10.53 6.46 8.29
CA LEU A 68 -10.33 5.89 6.95
C LEU A 68 -11.03 4.54 6.82
N ILE A 69 -11.97 4.44 5.88
CA ILE A 69 -12.70 3.19 5.59
C ILE A 69 -12.26 2.63 4.24
N THR A 70 -11.93 1.34 4.18
CA THR A 70 -11.53 0.65 2.95
C THR A 70 -12.03 -0.79 2.92
N CYS A 71 -12.05 -1.43 1.74
CA CYS A 71 -12.35 -2.85 1.61
C CYS A 71 -11.25 -3.64 0.90
N GLY A 72 -11.24 -4.96 1.08
CA GLY A 72 -10.36 -5.86 0.35
C GLY A 72 -10.42 -7.31 0.84
N ALA A 73 -9.67 -8.18 0.18
CA ALA A 73 -9.56 -9.58 0.57
C ALA A 73 -8.80 -9.75 1.91
N PRO A 74 -8.88 -10.93 2.58
CA PRO A 74 -8.21 -11.20 3.85
C PRO A 74 -6.70 -10.88 3.86
N GLN A 75 -6.01 -11.04 2.73
CA GLN A 75 -4.58 -10.73 2.58
C GLN A 75 -4.32 -9.42 1.81
N SER A 76 -5.22 -8.45 1.87
CA SER A 76 -5.12 -7.23 1.09
C SER A 76 -3.95 -6.33 1.49
N ASN A 77 -3.00 -6.15 0.57
CA ASN A 77 -1.95 -5.13 0.72
C ASN A 77 -2.52 -3.72 0.81
N HIS A 78 -3.64 -3.44 0.13
CA HIS A 78 -4.26 -2.12 0.18
C HIS A 78 -4.78 -1.81 1.59
N CYS A 79 -5.51 -2.75 2.21
CA CYS A 79 -6.03 -2.57 3.56
C CYS A 79 -4.92 -2.37 4.57
N ARG A 80 -3.83 -3.15 4.46
CA ARG A 80 -2.66 -3.01 5.34
C ARG A 80 -2.06 -1.63 5.26
N ILE A 81 -1.85 -1.12 4.03
CA ILE A 81 -1.25 0.18 3.80
C ILE A 81 -2.18 1.31 4.27
N THR A 82 -3.49 1.20 4.05
CA THR A 82 -4.47 2.17 4.54
C THR A 82 -4.50 2.22 6.06
N LEU A 83 -4.53 1.07 6.73
CA LEU A 83 -4.46 0.97 8.18
C LEU A 83 -3.16 1.58 8.72
N ALA A 84 -2.02 1.27 8.11
CA ALA A 84 -0.74 1.85 8.51
C ALA A 84 -0.70 3.38 8.35
N ALA A 85 -1.38 3.94 7.33
CA ALA A 85 -1.51 5.39 7.18
C ALA A 85 -2.44 5.99 8.24
N ALA A 86 -3.59 5.36 8.51
CA ALA A 86 -4.52 5.80 9.54
C ALA A 86 -3.84 5.86 10.92
N VAL A 87 -3.19 4.77 11.32
CA VAL A 87 -2.43 4.69 12.59
C VAL A 87 -1.35 5.78 12.65
N LYS A 88 -0.61 6.00 11.55
CA LYS A 88 0.43 7.04 11.49
C LYS A 88 -0.12 8.45 11.67
N GLU A 89 -1.30 8.73 11.13
CA GLU A 89 -1.94 10.05 11.20
C GLU A 89 -2.86 10.22 12.42
N GLY A 90 -3.00 9.19 13.26
CA GLY A 90 -3.89 9.22 14.44
C GLY A 90 -5.37 9.16 14.10
N LEU A 91 -5.73 8.53 12.98
CA LEU A 91 -7.11 8.33 12.52
C LEU A 91 -7.60 6.93 12.87
N GLU A 92 -8.91 6.77 13.07
CA GLU A 92 -9.54 5.45 13.10
C GLU A 92 -9.43 4.77 11.71
N CYS A 93 -9.51 3.44 11.70
CA CYS A 93 -9.56 2.69 10.46
C CYS A 93 -10.54 1.53 10.53
N HIS A 94 -11.39 1.42 9.50
CA HIS A 94 -12.27 0.28 9.33
C HIS A 94 -11.96 -0.43 8.01
N VAL A 95 -11.66 -1.72 8.13
CA VAL A 95 -11.39 -2.60 6.99
C VAL A 95 -12.55 -3.56 6.81
N VAL A 96 -13.23 -3.46 5.66
CA VAL A 96 -14.25 -4.44 5.25
C VAL A 96 -13.55 -5.58 4.51
N ILE A 97 -13.49 -6.75 5.16
CA ILE A 97 -12.89 -7.95 4.57
C ILE A 97 -13.93 -8.71 3.73
N GLU A 98 -13.61 -8.90 2.45
CA GLU A 98 -14.44 -9.63 1.49
C GLU A 98 -13.81 -10.97 1.14
N GLU A 99 -14.52 -12.07 1.36
CA GLU A 99 -14.13 -13.39 0.85
C GLU A 99 -14.41 -13.50 -0.65
N ARG A 100 -13.44 -13.07 -1.46
CA ARG A 100 -13.50 -13.20 -2.93
C ARG A 100 -13.21 -14.61 -3.42
N VAL A 101 -12.60 -15.42 -2.56
CA VAL A 101 -12.38 -16.85 -2.76
C VAL A 101 -13.07 -17.56 -1.58
N PRO A 102 -13.91 -18.58 -1.82
CA PRO A 102 -14.60 -19.29 -0.74
C PRO A 102 -13.62 -19.84 0.30
N ASN A 103 -13.95 -19.66 1.59
CA ASN A 103 -13.17 -20.14 2.73
C ASN A 103 -11.73 -19.60 2.78
N SER A 104 -11.51 -18.39 2.27
CA SER A 104 -10.19 -17.74 2.27
C SER A 104 -9.90 -16.93 3.53
N TYR A 105 -10.94 -16.65 4.33
CA TYR A 105 -10.78 -16.00 5.61
C TYR A 105 -10.42 -17.02 6.69
N HIS A 106 -9.44 -16.67 7.51
CA HIS A 106 -9.12 -17.41 8.71
C HIS A 106 -8.75 -16.41 9.81
N PRO A 107 -9.37 -16.48 11.01
CA PRO A 107 -9.11 -15.51 12.07
C PRO A 107 -7.64 -15.49 12.47
N GLU A 108 -7.01 -16.66 12.60
CA GLU A 108 -5.59 -16.78 12.96
C GLU A 108 -4.65 -16.79 11.74
N ALA A 109 -5.07 -16.22 10.60
CA ALA A 109 -4.22 -16.14 9.41
C ALA A 109 -2.99 -15.27 9.69
N SER A 110 -1.83 -15.74 9.22
CA SER A 110 -0.57 -14.96 9.20
C SER A 110 -0.59 -13.87 8.11
N GLY A 111 0.53 -13.16 7.91
CA GLY A 111 0.64 -12.17 6.83
C GLY A 111 -0.14 -10.88 7.10
N ASN A 112 -0.82 -10.34 6.09
CA ASN A 112 -1.52 -9.05 6.19
C ASN A 112 -2.66 -9.10 7.21
N HIS A 113 -3.39 -10.22 7.32
CA HIS A 113 -4.46 -10.36 8.30
C HIS A 113 -3.94 -10.25 9.75
N PHE A 114 -2.82 -10.92 10.04
CA PHE A 114 -2.12 -10.76 11.32
C PHE A 114 -1.67 -9.31 11.54
N LEU A 115 -1.13 -8.65 10.51
CA LEU A 115 -0.72 -7.25 10.59
C LEU A 115 -1.90 -6.29 10.83
N PHE A 116 -3.11 -6.61 10.37
CA PHE A 116 -4.30 -5.81 10.72
C PHE A 116 -4.48 -5.80 12.24
N ARG A 117 -4.54 -6.99 12.84
CA ARG A 117 -4.70 -7.16 14.29
C ARG A 117 -3.57 -6.56 15.11
N LEU A 118 -2.34 -6.60 14.59
CA LEU A 118 -1.17 -6.08 15.30
C LEU A 118 -1.15 -4.54 15.34
N MET A 119 -1.59 -3.87 14.27
CA MET A 119 -1.55 -2.41 14.19
C MET A 119 -2.74 -1.72 14.87
N GLY A 120 -3.84 -2.44 15.09
CA GLY A 120 -5.08 -1.90 15.68
C GLY A 120 -6.21 -1.98 14.68
#